data_AF-A0A955V860-F1
#
_entry.id   AF-A0A955V860-F1
#
_cell.length_a   1.000
_cell.length_b   1.000
_cell.length_c   1.000
_cell.angle_alpha   90.00
_cell.angle_beta   90.00
_cell.angle_gamma   90.00
#
_symmetry.space_group_name_H-M   'P 1'
#
loop_
_entity.id
_entity.type
_entity.pdbx_description
1 polymer ?
#
loop_
_entity_poly.entity_id
_entity_poly.type
_entity_poly.pdbx_seq_one_letter_code
_entity_poly.pdbx_strand_id
1 'polypeptide(L)'
;DACDAATGDCTHALAPGATCEDGDPCTAGDACDAAGACVSGGPNPCDDGNPCTIDSCGAGGCAHLATQNACCAGVVSVCDDGNPCTDDSCDPATAGCTHTANTAACDDRNACTAGDACQDGACVPGAPVVCEPAGACTTAVCDRNAGCRVYPASGTPCDDGVACTTDDTCVSGACVGDDTDCACTPPIPPNAVRLTAMRLGGAGEGVDVDGDPATCEPSASCSGGVDNAFGTLGAVVNPSIQEAIDAGSLVLVLDLDALANGPATVAVHTGARAPGCAAEPCPYVLAATGFADPPLPTDPTCVPRFVLAGTWALPTLTAGGDDAVIPIELPLSAGASLSLTLRRAHLTGTVTVSGGAAATFSGVLAGAIAKGEVLAAIDGLTSFPAGLTRDQVKGLVSALVATDIDADGNGVAESSSIALVVEGVAVQIVEGTP
;
A
#
# COMPACT_ATOMS: atom_id res chain seq x y z
N ASP A 1 14.45 35.40 47.71
CA ASP A 1 15.62 36.27 47.44
C ASP A 1 15.33 37.71 47.83
N ALA A 2 16.23 38.32 48.59
CA ALA A 2 16.19 39.73 48.97
C ALA A 2 17.58 40.34 48.78
N CYS A 3 17.66 41.48 48.10
CA CYS A 3 18.91 42.19 47.82
C CYS A 3 19.01 43.42 48.72
N ASP A 4 20.13 43.55 49.43
CA ASP A 4 20.44 44.76 50.20
C ASP A 4 20.88 45.87 49.24
N ALA A 5 20.08 46.92 49.12
CA ALA A 5 20.32 48.02 48.20
C ALA A 5 21.51 48.92 48.60
N ALA A 6 22.05 48.79 49.82
CA ALA A 6 23.20 49.56 50.29
C ALA A 6 24.53 48.80 50.11
N THR A 7 24.54 47.47 50.21
CA THR A 7 25.77 46.66 50.07
C THR A 7 25.85 45.90 48.75
N GLY A 8 24.73 45.66 48.08
CA GLY A 8 24.64 44.84 46.87
C GLY A 8 24.60 43.34 47.11
N ASP A 9 24.50 42.89 48.37
CA ASP A 9 24.45 41.47 48.71
C ASP A 9 23.05 40.89 48.49
N CYS A 10 22.98 39.77 47.77
CA CYS A 10 21.76 38.99 47.62
C CYS A 10 21.69 37.90 48.70
N THR A 11 20.63 37.91 49.50
CA THR A 11 20.32 36.85 50.45
C THR A 11 19.22 35.95 49.87
N HIS A 12 19.55 34.67 49.75
CA HIS A 12 18.63 33.61 49.34
C HIS A 12 18.11 32.92 50.60
N ALA A 13 17.11 33.51 51.27
CA ALA A 13 16.40 32.86 52.35
C ALA A 13 15.25 32.03 51.77
N LEU A 14 15.29 30.71 51.96
CA LEU A 14 14.16 29.83 51.66
C LEU A 14 12.97 30.26 52.52
N ALA A 15 11.79 30.43 51.89
CA ALA A 15 10.60 30.86 52.60
C ALA A 15 10.14 29.76 53.58
N PRO A 16 9.58 30.12 54.74
CA PRO A 16 8.99 29.13 55.65
C PRO A 16 7.95 28.30 54.91
N GLY A 17 8.06 26.97 54.99
CA GLY A 17 7.23 26.00 54.26
C GLY A 17 7.74 25.65 52.86
N ALA A 18 8.83 26.23 52.38
CA ALA A 18 9.46 25.80 51.13
C ALA A 18 10.04 24.39 51.30
N THR A 19 9.86 23.55 50.27
CA THR A 19 10.46 22.21 50.23
C THR A 19 11.98 22.31 50.28
N CYS A 20 12.59 21.49 51.12
CA CYS A 20 14.03 21.35 51.24
C CYS A 20 14.36 19.87 51.44
N GLU A 21 15.64 19.53 51.59
CA GLU A 21 16.09 18.16 51.89
C GLU A 21 16.95 18.25 53.15
N ASP A 22 16.57 17.56 54.22
CA ASP A 22 17.30 17.59 55.49
C ASP A 22 18.52 16.65 55.51
N GLY A 23 18.65 15.83 54.46
CA GLY A 23 19.75 14.87 54.27
C GLY A 23 19.54 13.52 54.93
N ASP A 24 18.40 13.29 55.60
CA ASP A 24 17.98 11.99 56.10
C ASP A 24 17.07 11.30 55.07
N PRO A 25 17.49 10.19 54.43
CA PRO A 25 16.65 9.46 53.49
C PRO A 25 15.39 8.84 54.14
N CYS A 26 15.32 8.86 55.48
CA CYS A 26 14.20 8.36 56.28
C CYS A 26 13.21 9.41 56.73
N THR A 27 13.32 10.62 56.20
CA THR A 27 12.33 11.67 56.35
C THR A 27 11.72 11.99 54.98
N ALA A 28 10.46 12.40 54.98
CA ALA A 28 9.74 12.80 53.78
C ALA A 28 8.94 14.06 54.06
N GLY A 29 8.82 14.90 53.02
CA GLY A 29 8.08 16.16 53.11
C GLY A 29 8.79 17.26 53.88
N ASP A 30 10.13 17.28 53.85
CA ASP A 30 10.94 18.26 54.56
C ASP A 30 10.65 19.68 54.09
N ALA A 31 10.62 20.59 55.06
CA ALA A 31 10.23 21.97 54.82
C ALA A 31 11.09 22.93 55.64
N CYS A 32 11.30 24.13 55.11
CA CYS A 32 12.01 25.17 55.84
C CYS A 32 11.16 25.73 56.99
N ASP A 33 11.73 25.87 58.17
CA ASP A 33 11.08 26.52 59.30
C ASP A 33 11.06 28.06 59.15
N ALA A 34 10.52 28.76 60.16
CA ALA A 34 10.46 30.22 60.16
C ALA A 34 11.84 30.91 60.21
N ALA A 35 12.89 30.18 60.57
CA ALA A 35 14.27 30.63 60.61
C ALA A 35 15.06 30.26 59.34
N GLY A 36 14.42 29.59 58.37
CA GLY A 36 15.05 29.14 57.12
C GLY A 36 15.89 27.87 57.26
N ALA A 37 15.78 27.14 58.38
CA ALA A 37 16.43 25.84 58.56
C ALA A 37 15.53 24.74 57.99
N CYS A 38 16.12 23.79 57.27
CA CYS A 38 15.36 22.62 56.80
C CYS A 38 15.05 21.70 57.97
N VAL A 39 13.76 21.45 58.20
CA VAL A 39 13.28 20.55 59.25
C VAL A 39 12.56 19.36 58.62
N SER A 40 12.80 18.19 59.22
CA SER A 40 12.21 16.92 58.83
C SER A 40 10.69 16.99 58.80
N GLY A 41 10.07 16.63 57.67
CA GLY A 41 8.61 16.66 57.50
C GLY A 41 7.88 15.56 58.29
N GLY A 42 8.47 14.36 58.34
CA GLY A 42 7.96 13.20 59.04
C GLY A 42 8.65 11.90 58.59
N PRO A 43 8.42 10.76 59.27
CA PRO A 43 9.07 9.51 58.92
C PRO A 43 8.63 9.02 57.53
N ASN A 44 9.61 8.68 56.69
CA ASN A 44 9.41 8.01 55.41
C ASN A 44 9.07 6.53 55.68
N PRO A 45 7.85 6.06 55.33
CA PRO A 45 7.46 4.67 55.59
C PRO A 45 8.19 3.66 54.70
N CYS A 46 8.90 4.12 53.65
CA CYS A 46 9.58 3.26 52.68
C CYS A 46 8.67 2.22 52.04
N ASP A 47 7.39 2.54 51.82
CA ASP A 47 6.42 1.63 51.23
C ASP A 47 6.71 1.43 49.72
N ASP A 48 7.08 0.22 49.29
CA ASP A 48 7.26 -0.14 47.88
C ASP A 48 5.98 -0.69 47.23
N GLY A 49 4.87 -0.74 47.98
CA GLY A 49 3.60 -1.30 47.54
C GLY A 49 3.59 -2.83 47.47
N ASN A 50 4.63 -3.52 47.96
CA ASN A 50 4.66 -4.97 48.00
C ASN A 50 4.28 -5.48 49.41
N PRO A 51 3.13 -6.15 49.58
CA PRO A 51 2.72 -6.66 50.90
C PRO A 51 3.61 -7.78 51.45
N CYS A 52 4.55 -8.29 50.63
CA CYS A 52 5.50 -9.34 50.99
C CYS A 52 6.89 -8.84 51.42
N THR A 53 7.09 -7.52 51.51
CA THR A 53 8.30 -6.90 52.05
C THR A 53 7.99 -6.21 53.37
N ILE A 54 8.95 -6.27 54.31
CA ILE A 54 8.95 -5.36 55.45
C ILE A 54 9.71 -4.12 55.04
N ASP A 55 8.97 -3.04 54.94
CA ASP A 55 9.49 -1.72 54.67
C ASP A 55 10.07 -1.13 55.95
N SER A 56 11.36 -0.87 55.90
CA SER A 56 12.09 -0.33 57.02
C SER A 56 13.01 0.77 56.54
N CYS A 57 12.95 1.91 57.22
CA CYS A 57 13.95 2.94 57.04
C CYS A 57 15.00 2.88 58.14
N GLY A 58 16.26 2.84 57.74
CA GLY A 58 17.40 2.77 58.66
C GLY A 58 18.59 3.57 58.17
N ALA A 59 19.75 3.38 58.83
CA ALA A 59 20.97 4.15 58.56
C ALA A 59 21.54 4.01 57.12
N GLY A 60 20.98 3.11 56.30
CA GLY A 60 21.32 2.94 54.88
C GLY A 60 20.25 3.42 53.90
N GLY A 61 19.20 4.10 54.37
CA GLY A 61 18.01 4.46 53.58
C GLY A 61 16.92 3.40 53.63
N CYS A 62 16.00 3.44 52.65
CA CYS A 62 14.90 2.48 52.54
C CYS A 62 15.41 1.06 52.25
N ALA A 63 14.90 0.11 53.01
CA ALA A 63 15.13 -1.32 52.82
C ALA A 63 13.79 -2.07 52.84
N HIS A 64 13.56 -2.85 51.78
CA HIS A 64 12.38 -3.70 51.58
C HIS A 64 12.79 -5.17 51.78
N LEU A 65 12.63 -5.67 53.00
CA LEU A 65 13.13 -7.00 53.37
C LEU A 65 12.06 -8.07 53.14
N ALA A 66 12.28 -8.98 52.19
CA ALA A 66 11.43 -10.15 52.00
C ALA A 66 11.54 -11.10 53.21
N THR A 67 10.69 -10.92 54.22
CA THR A 67 10.61 -11.81 55.38
C THR A 67 9.81 -13.08 55.08
N GLN A 68 10.00 -14.12 55.91
CA GLN A 68 9.02 -15.20 56.07
C GLN A 68 7.77 -14.67 56.81
N ASN A 69 7.01 -13.78 56.16
CA ASN A 69 5.64 -13.48 56.57
C ASN A 69 4.80 -14.74 56.29
N ALA A 70 3.94 -15.15 57.22
CA ALA A 70 3.03 -16.29 57.01
C ALA A 70 2.12 -16.09 55.78
N CYS A 71 1.92 -14.85 55.35
CA CYS A 71 1.20 -14.46 54.15
C CYS A 71 2.00 -14.55 52.84
N CYS A 72 3.29 -14.92 52.88
CA CYS A 72 4.13 -14.92 51.69
C CYS A 72 5.03 -16.17 51.64
N ALA A 73 5.11 -16.77 50.47
CA ALA A 73 6.06 -17.83 50.16
C ALA A 73 7.21 -17.22 49.33
N GLY A 74 8.19 -16.63 50.02
CA GLY A 74 9.19 -15.77 49.36
C GLY A 74 8.60 -14.38 49.09
N VAL A 75 8.56 -13.95 47.83
CA VAL A 75 8.01 -12.64 47.40
C VAL A 75 6.60 -12.72 46.80
N VAL A 76 5.99 -13.91 46.80
CA VAL A 76 4.64 -14.12 46.25
C VAL A 76 3.66 -14.25 47.41
N SER A 77 2.56 -13.48 47.37
CA SER A 77 1.47 -13.59 48.32
C SER A 77 0.86 -14.99 48.24
N VAL A 78 0.72 -15.67 49.37
CA VAL A 78 0.04 -16.99 49.43
C VAL A 78 -1.48 -16.86 49.30
N CYS A 79 -1.99 -15.63 49.40
CA CYS A 79 -3.39 -15.29 49.23
C CYS A 79 -3.70 -14.70 47.86
N ASP A 80 -2.76 -14.71 46.91
CA ASP A 80 -3.07 -14.40 45.51
C ASP A 80 -3.87 -15.56 44.91
N ASP A 81 -5.14 -15.33 44.58
CA ASP A 81 -6.00 -16.33 43.94
C ASP A 81 -5.95 -16.30 42.40
N GLY A 82 -5.16 -15.37 41.84
CA GLY A 82 -5.01 -15.15 40.41
C GLY A 82 -6.25 -14.53 39.74
N ASN A 83 -7.23 -14.06 40.52
CA ASN A 83 -8.41 -13.39 40.00
C ASN A 83 -8.20 -11.86 39.99
N PRO A 84 -8.14 -11.21 38.81
CA PRO A 84 -7.97 -9.77 38.75
C PRO A 84 -9.15 -8.98 39.35
N CYS A 85 -10.28 -9.66 39.60
CA CYS A 85 -11.49 -9.08 40.15
C CYS A 85 -11.62 -9.16 41.67
N THR A 86 -10.54 -9.52 42.36
CA THR A 86 -10.45 -9.49 43.81
C THR A 86 -9.24 -8.71 44.27
N ASP A 87 -9.44 -7.96 45.36
CA ASP A 87 -8.37 -7.38 46.14
C ASP A 87 -8.05 -8.36 47.28
N ASP A 88 -6.86 -8.94 47.22
CA ASP A 88 -6.43 -9.98 48.14
C ASP A 88 -5.78 -9.37 49.38
N SER A 89 -6.20 -9.83 50.55
CA SER A 89 -5.56 -9.45 51.81
C SER A 89 -5.33 -10.66 52.70
N CYS A 90 -4.23 -10.60 53.45
CA CYS A 90 -3.83 -11.66 54.35
C CYS A 90 -3.64 -11.12 55.76
N ASP A 91 -4.22 -11.82 56.74
CA ASP A 91 -3.96 -11.57 58.14
C ASP A 91 -2.65 -12.26 58.58
N PRO A 92 -1.57 -11.52 58.89
CA PRO A 92 -0.28 -12.10 59.26
C PRO A 92 -0.31 -12.85 60.59
N ALA A 93 -1.31 -12.63 61.44
CA ALA A 93 -1.45 -13.33 62.72
C ALA A 93 -2.10 -14.71 62.59
N THR A 94 -2.99 -14.89 61.61
CA THR A 94 -3.75 -16.14 61.41
C THR A 94 -3.40 -16.88 60.13
N ALA A 95 -2.65 -16.24 59.23
CA ALA A 95 -2.46 -16.66 57.84
C ALA A 95 -3.79 -16.83 57.08
N GLY A 96 -4.85 -16.14 57.50
CA GLY A 96 -6.16 -16.18 56.86
C GLY A 96 -6.20 -15.27 55.63
N CYS A 97 -6.63 -15.82 54.49
CA CYS A 97 -6.83 -15.07 53.25
C CYS A 97 -8.26 -14.53 53.14
N THR A 98 -8.40 -13.31 52.62
CA THR A 98 -9.68 -12.76 52.18
C THR A 98 -9.53 -12.13 50.80
N HIS A 99 -10.53 -12.33 49.94
CA HIS A 99 -10.56 -11.89 48.55
C HIS A 99 -11.80 -11.02 48.37
N THR A 100 -11.63 -9.70 48.30
CA THR A 100 -12.77 -8.77 48.23
C THR A 100 -13.02 -8.38 46.80
N ALA A 101 -14.25 -8.60 46.29
CA ALA A 101 -14.60 -8.23 44.92
C ALA A 101 -14.34 -6.73 44.66
N ASN A 102 -13.65 -6.43 43.56
CA ASN A 102 -13.36 -5.08 43.12
C ASN A 102 -14.15 -4.73 41.83
N THR A 103 -13.92 -3.52 41.31
CA THR A 103 -14.55 -3.02 40.06
C THR A 103 -13.51 -2.57 39.03
N ALA A 104 -12.31 -3.15 39.07
CA ALA A 104 -11.23 -2.80 38.16
C ALA A 104 -11.52 -3.26 36.72
N ALA A 105 -10.73 -2.78 35.76
CA ALA A 105 -10.73 -3.35 34.41
C ALA A 105 -10.14 -4.76 34.44
N CYS A 106 -10.66 -5.65 33.60
CA CYS A 106 -10.20 -7.02 33.48
C CYS A 106 -10.26 -7.46 32.01
N ASP A 107 -9.90 -8.72 31.73
CA ASP A 107 -9.98 -9.34 30.40
C ASP A 107 -10.83 -10.61 30.52
N ASP A 108 -12.00 -10.62 29.86
CA ASP A 108 -12.93 -11.76 29.88
C ASP A 108 -12.53 -12.88 28.88
N ARG A 109 -11.38 -12.70 28.22
CA ARG A 109 -10.81 -13.56 27.18
C ARG A 109 -11.72 -13.73 25.98
N ASN A 110 -12.47 -12.69 25.65
CA ASN A 110 -13.26 -12.62 24.44
C ASN A 110 -12.88 -11.36 23.65
N ALA A 111 -12.15 -11.55 22.55
CA ALA A 111 -11.75 -10.46 21.66
C ALA A 111 -12.94 -9.71 21.02
N CYS A 112 -14.17 -10.21 21.20
CA CYS A 112 -15.40 -9.58 20.75
C CYS A 112 -16.09 -8.71 21.79
N THR A 113 -15.46 -8.47 22.93
CA THR A 113 -15.93 -7.53 23.96
C THR A 113 -14.82 -6.54 24.28
N ALA A 114 -15.22 -5.31 24.58
CA ALA A 114 -14.30 -4.22 24.87
C ALA A 114 -14.76 -3.46 26.11
N GLY A 115 -13.80 -3.17 27.00
CA GLY A 115 -14.08 -2.52 28.28
C GLY A 115 -14.66 -3.47 29.31
N ASP A 116 -14.13 -4.70 29.39
CA ASP A 116 -14.52 -5.66 30.42
C ASP A 116 -14.14 -5.13 31.81
N ALA A 117 -15.00 -5.41 32.78
CA ALA A 117 -14.85 -4.89 34.12
C ALA A 117 -15.23 -5.94 35.16
N CYS A 118 -14.67 -5.79 36.35
CA CYS A 118 -14.97 -6.65 37.46
C CYS A 118 -16.33 -6.31 38.07
N GLN A 119 -17.14 -7.34 38.27
CA GLN A 119 -18.41 -7.25 38.96
C GLN A 119 -18.63 -8.52 39.79
N ASP A 120 -18.87 -8.34 41.09
CA ASP A 120 -19.15 -9.44 42.03
C ASP A 120 -18.07 -10.55 42.03
N GLY A 121 -16.79 -10.17 41.84
CA GLY A 121 -15.65 -11.08 41.84
C GLY A 121 -15.45 -11.85 40.52
N ALA A 122 -16.18 -11.49 39.46
CA ALA A 122 -16.01 -12.06 38.13
C ALA A 122 -15.76 -10.96 37.09
N CYS A 123 -14.94 -11.28 36.09
CA CYS A 123 -14.77 -10.41 34.94
C CYS A 123 -16.02 -10.52 34.05
N VAL A 124 -16.75 -9.42 33.87
CA VAL A 124 -17.94 -9.38 33.02
C VAL A 124 -17.62 -8.70 31.69
N PRO A 125 -18.16 -9.23 30.56
CA PRO A 125 -17.93 -8.67 29.24
C PRO A 125 -18.43 -7.23 29.14
N GLY A 126 -17.62 -6.39 28.49
CA GLY A 126 -17.98 -5.04 28.12
C GLY A 126 -18.87 -4.96 26.88
N ALA A 127 -18.74 -3.87 26.13
CA ALA A 127 -19.55 -3.66 24.92
C ALA A 127 -19.10 -4.62 23.79
N PRO A 128 -20.04 -5.16 22.98
CA PRO A 128 -19.69 -6.01 21.86
C PRO A 128 -18.94 -5.23 20.79
N VAL A 129 -17.83 -5.79 20.31
CA VAL A 129 -17.06 -5.27 19.18
C VAL A 129 -17.87 -5.46 17.91
N VAL A 130 -18.15 -4.36 17.22
CA VAL A 130 -18.78 -4.36 15.89
C VAL A 130 -17.69 -4.48 14.84
N CYS A 131 -17.77 -5.53 14.02
CA CYS A 131 -16.84 -5.74 12.93
C CYS A 131 -17.43 -5.19 11.64
N GLU A 132 -16.66 -4.33 10.96
CA GLU A 132 -17.06 -3.74 9.70
C GLU A 132 -16.56 -4.57 8.51
N PRO A 133 -17.40 -4.84 7.49
CA PRO A 133 -16.94 -5.43 6.24
C PRO A 133 -15.95 -4.49 5.54
N ALA A 134 -15.00 -5.05 4.79
CA ALA A 134 -14.01 -4.28 4.02
C ALA A 134 -14.58 -3.67 2.72
N GLY A 135 -15.82 -4.02 2.35
CA GLY A 135 -16.51 -3.56 1.15
C GLY A 135 -17.84 -4.27 0.95
N ALA A 136 -18.60 -3.86 -0.08
CA ALA A 136 -19.97 -4.34 -0.35
C ALA A 136 -20.06 -5.86 -0.56
N CYS A 137 -18.99 -6.49 -1.07
CA CYS A 137 -18.91 -7.94 -1.27
C CYS A 137 -18.13 -8.68 -0.18
N THR A 138 -18.10 -8.12 1.03
CA THR A 138 -17.52 -8.80 2.18
C THR A 138 -18.46 -8.77 3.35
N THR A 139 -18.30 -9.73 4.25
CA THR A 139 -18.96 -9.75 5.55
C THR A 139 -17.91 -9.77 6.64
N ALA A 140 -18.20 -9.18 7.78
CA ALA A 140 -17.30 -9.23 8.93
C ALA A 140 -17.99 -9.90 10.11
N VAL A 141 -17.29 -10.84 10.73
CA VAL A 141 -17.76 -11.62 11.87
C VAL A 141 -16.70 -11.54 12.95
N CYS A 142 -17.15 -11.32 14.19
CA CYS A 142 -16.24 -11.37 15.32
C CYS A 142 -16.01 -12.82 15.79
N ASP A 143 -14.75 -13.25 15.79
CA ASP A 143 -14.31 -14.51 16.37
C ASP A 143 -13.83 -14.28 17.81
N ARG A 144 -14.32 -15.08 18.76
CA ARG A 144 -14.04 -14.93 20.19
C ARG A 144 -12.54 -14.87 20.53
N ASN A 145 -11.69 -15.58 19.77
CA ASN A 145 -10.26 -15.67 20.06
C ASN A 145 -9.42 -14.75 19.16
N ALA A 146 -9.85 -14.56 17.92
CA ALA A 146 -9.09 -13.85 16.90
C ALA A 146 -9.59 -12.43 16.59
N GLY A 147 -10.71 -12.01 17.18
CA GLY A 147 -11.33 -10.71 16.93
C GLY A 147 -12.02 -10.67 15.56
N CYS A 148 -12.10 -9.47 14.96
CA CYS A 148 -12.79 -9.26 13.71
C CYS A 148 -12.13 -9.98 12.53
N ARG A 149 -12.91 -10.79 11.82
CA ARG A 149 -12.52 -11.49 10.58
C ARG A 149 -13.45 -11.11 9.44
N VAL A 150 -12.87 -10.90 8.27
CA VAL A 150 -13.59 -10.56 7.04
C VAL A 150 -13.64 -11.78 6.13
N TYR A 151 -14.79 -12.04 5.52
CA TYR A 151 -15.04 -13.15 4.61
C TYR A 151 -15.65 -12.66 3.30
N PRO A 152 -15.26 -13.24 2.14
CA PRO A 152 -15.87 -12.92 0.87
C PRO A 152 -17.35 -13.32 0.85
N ALA A 153 -18.19 -12.45 0.27
CA ALA A 153 -19.61 -12.68 0.09
C ALA A 153 -19.93 -13.07 -1.36
N SER A 154 -21.06 -13.78 -1.55
CA SER A 154 -21.59 -14.14 -2.86
C SER A 154 -23.11 -14.02 -2.89
N GLY A 155 -23.68 -13.67 -4.05
CA GLY A 155 -25.13 -13.65 -4.29
C GLY A 155 -25.88 -12.46 -3.72
N THR A 156 -25.18 -11.49 -3.13
CA THR A 156 -25.75 -10.23 -2.68
C THR A 156 -25.60 -9.17 -3.77
N PRO A 157 -26.61 -8.31 -3.99
CA PRO A 157 -26.46 -7.16 -4.87
C PRO A 157 -25.33 -6.25 -4.39
N CYS A 158 -24.60 -5.69 -5.35
CA CYS A 158 -23.57 -4.70 -5.11
C CYS A 158 -23.62 -3.65 -6.22
N ASP A 159 -22.64 -2.73 -6.24
CA ASP A 159 -22.45 -1.74 -7.30
C ASP A 159 -20.97 -1.81 -7.65
N ASP A 160 -20.65 -2.23 -8.86
CA ASP A 160 -19.26 -2.33 -9.36
C ASP A 160 -18.72 -0.97 -9.82
N GLY A 161 -19.55 0.07 -9.79
CA GLY A 161 -19.24 1.44 -10.20
C GLY A 161 -19.30 1.65 -11.71
N VAL A 162 -19.64 0.62 -12.51
CA VAL A 162 -19.74 0.71 -13.96
C VAL A 162 -21.18 1.11 -14.31
N ALA A 163 -21.39 2.34 -14.76
CA ALA A 163 -22.75 2.83 -15.03
C ALA A 163 -23.53 2.06 -16.12
N CYS A 164 -22.84 1.31 -16.99
CA CYS A 164 -23.47 0.54 -18.06
C CYS A 164 -23.72 -0.93 -17.69
N THR A 165 -23.14 -1.43 -16.60
CA THR A 165 -23.43 -2.79 -16.15
C THR A 165 -24.77 -2.83 -15.45
N THR A 166 -25.38 -4.02 -15.44
CA THR A 166 -26.64 -4.26 -14.74
C THR A 166 -26.58 -5.53 -13.90
N ASP A 167 -27.48 -5.65 -12.93
CA ASP A 167 -27.62 -6.83 -12.07
C ASP A 167 -26.34 -7.24 -11.29
N ASP A 168 -25.52 -6.25 -10.94
CA ASP A 168 -24.30 -6.37 -10.14
C ASP A 168 -24.46 -7.25 -8.91
N THR A 169 -23.68 -8.33 -8.88
CA THR A 169 -23.78 -9.35 -7.83
C THR A 169 -22.40 -9.74 -7.34
N CYS A 170 -22.30 -9.93 -6.02
CA CYS A 170 -21.07 -10.40 -5.43
C CYS A 170 -20.75 -11.83 -5.87
N VAL A 171 -19.52 -12.06 -6.30
CA VAL A 171 -18.98 -13.38 -6.65
C VAL A 171 -17.63 -13.54 -5.96
N SER A 172 -17.58 -14.37 -4.93
CA SER A 172 -16.35 -14.70 -4.19
C SER A 172 -15.59 -13.47 -3.66
N GLY A 173 -16.31 -12.42 -3.27
CA GLY A 173 -15.72 -11.19 -2.74
C GLY A 173 -15.56 -10.04 -3.74
N ALA A 174 -15.73 -10.28 -5.03
CA ALA A 174 -15.72 -9.25 -6.07
C ALA A 174 -17.15 -8.84 -6.43
N CYS A 175 -17.37 -7.57 -6.77
CA CYS A 175 -18.63 -7.13 -7.37
C CYS A 175 -18.53 -7.29 -8.88
N VAL A 176 -19.47 -8.01 -9.50
CA VAL A 176 -19.43 -8.29 -10.93
C VAL A 176 -20.80 -7.96 -11.54
N GLY A 177 -20.84 -7.01 -12.47
CA GLY A 177 -22.01 -6.68 -13.27
C GLY A 177 -22.08 -7.40 -14.63
N ASP A 178 -23.28 -7.42 -15.23
CA ASP A 178 -23.52 -7.88 -16.60
C ASP A 178 -23.20 -6.76 -17.59
N ASP A 179 -22.21 -6.99 -18.46
CA ASP A 179 -21.71 -6.02 -19.45
C ASP A 179 -22.28 -6.21 -20.86
N THR A 180 -23.24 -7.11 -21.04
CA THR A 180 -23.77 -7.48 -22.37
C THR A 180 -24.30 -6.28 -23.16
N ASP A 181 -24.86 -5.27 -22.49
CA ASP A 181 -25.42 -4.06 -23.11
C ASP A 181 -24.50 -2.82 -23.03
N CYS A 182 -23.24 -2.99 -22.58
CA CYS A 182 -22.25 -1.90 -22.51
C CYS A 182 -21.72 -1.54 -23.91
N ALA A 183 -22.42 -0.66 -24.63
CA ALA A 183 -21.95 -0.12 -25.91
C ALA A 183 -21.23 1.23 -25.78
N CYS A 184 -20.05 1.31 -26.40
CA CYS A 184 -19.27 2.52 -26.55
C CYS A 184 -19.72 3.34 -27.78
N THR A 185 -20.06 4.61 -27.55
CA THR A 185 -20.27 5.61 -28.62
C THR A 185 -19.23 6.74 -28.54
N PRO A 186 -17.98 6.48 -28.95
CA PRO A 186 -16.96 7.54 -28.99
C PRO A 186 -17.21 8.52 -30.13
N PRO A 187 -16.77 9.78 -30.01
CA PRO A 187 -16.37 10.53 -31.19
C PRO A 187 -15.24 9.75 -31.87
N ILE A 188 -15.46 9.29 -33.11
CA ILE A 188 -14.46 8.57 -33.91
C ILE A 188 -13.24 9.48 -34.07
N PRO A 189 -12.06 9.14 -33.51
CA PRO A 189 -10.87 9.97 -33.67
C PRO A 189 -10.42 9.98 -35.13
N PRO A 190 -10.47 11.11 -35.88
CA PRO A 190 -10.03 11.18 -37.27
C PRO A 190 -8.58 10.74 -37.50
N ASN A 191 -7.72 10.78 -36.47
CA ASN A 191 -6.31 10.43 -36.56
C ASN A 191 -5.93 9.28 -35.61
N ALA A 192 -6.72 8.21 -35.63
CA ALA A 192 -6.36 7.00 -34.89
C ALA A 192 -5.34 6.12 -35.63
N VAL A 193 -4.37 5.64 -34.86
CA VAL A 193 -3.40 4.63 -35.28
C VAL A 193 -3.55 3.39 -34.42
N ARG A 194 -3.85 2.25 -35.03
CA ARG A 194 -3.86 0.95 -34.35
C ARG A 194 -2.45 0.39 -34.35
N LEU A 195 -1.97 -0.05 -33.18
CA LEU A 195 -0.72 -0.79 -33.11
C LEU A 195 -0.86 -2.15 -33.79
N THR A 196 0.11 -2.47 -34.65
CA THR A 196 0.18 -3.72 -35.43
C THR A 196 1.37 -4.58 -35.03
N ALA A 197 2.35 -4.00 -34.34
CA ALA A 197 3.45 -4.72 -33.75
C ALA A 197 3.82 -4.09 -32.41
N MET A 198 4.18 -4.94 -31.46
CA MET A 198 4.76 -4.55 -30.18
C MET A 198 5.75 -5.61 -29.77
N ARG A 199 6.91 -5.17 -29.29
CA ARG A 199 7.92 -6.07 -28.73
C ARG A 199 8.77 -5.35 -27.71
N LEU A 200 9.33 -6.09 -26.76
CA LEU A 200 10.46 -5.60 -25.99
C LEU A 200 11.61 -5.27 -26.95
N GLY A 201 12.13 -4.05 -26.82
CA GLY A 201 13.31 -3.58 -27.53
C GLY A 201 14.54 -4.41 -27.17
N GLY A 202 15.54 -4.39 -28.03
CA GLY A 202 16.88 -4.89 -27.72
C GLY A 202 17.78 -3.79 -27.14
N ALA A 203 19.09 -4.08 -27.17
CA ALA A 203 20.12 -3.08 -26.87
C ALA A 203 20.03 -1.89 -27.83
N GLY A 204 20.02 -0.67 -27.30
CA GLY A 204 19.94 0.57 -28.09
C GLY A 204 18.55 0.94 -28.63
N GLU A 205 17.52 0.15 -28.32
CA GLU A 205 16.13 0.43 -28.68
C GLU A 205 15.30 0.92 -27.48
N GLY A 206 15.97 1.47 -26.47
CA GLY A 206 15.36 2.05 -25.27
C GLY A 206 15.23 3.57 -25.31
N VAL A 207 14.92 4.14 -24.17
CA VAL A 207 14.98 5.59 -23.88
C VAL A 207 15.77 5.73 -22.59
N ASP A 208 16.54 6.80 -22.41
CA ASP A 208 17.14 7.14 -21.12
C ASP A 208 16.02 7.57 -20.14
N VAL A 209 15.64 6.68 -19.22
CA VAL A 209 14.52 6.90 -18.29
C VAL A 209 14.97 7.59 -16.99
N ASP A 210 16.20 7.35 -16.54
CA ASP A 210 16.72 7.89 -15.28
C ASP A 210 17.50 9.21 -15.45
N GLY A 211 17.88 9.55 -16.67
CA GLY A 211 18.63 10.74 -17.03
C GLY A 211 20.12 10.64 -16.72
N ASP A 212 20.61 9.46 -16.33
CA ASP A 212 22.02 9.23 -16.06
C ASP A 212 22.72 8.64 -17.30
N PRO A 213 23.56 9.42 -18.01
CA PRO A 213 24.27 8.90 -19.18
C PRO A 213 25.29 7.80 -18.84
N ALA A 214 25.56 7.54 -17.56
CA ALA A 214 26.44 6.48 -17.07
C ALA A 214 25.71 5.16 -16.75
N THR A 215 24.39 5.17 -16.57
CA THR A 215 23.56 3.96 -16.44
C THR A 215 23.13 3.50 -17.82
N CYS A 216 23.21 2.20 -18.06
CA CYS A 216 22.88 1.60 -19.35
C CYS A 216 22.79 0.10 -19.18
N GLU A 217 21.64 -0.47 -19.55
CA GLU A 217 21.46 -1.91 -19.59
C GLU A 217 20.64 -2.29 -20.83
N PRO A 218 21.10 -3.22 -21.69
CA PRO A 218 22.38 -3.93 -21.66
C PRO A 218 23.58 -3.09 -22.14
N SER A 219 24.72 -3.22 -21.47
CA SER A 219 25.98 -2.47 -21.71
C SER A 219 26.61 -2.55 -23.11
N ALA A 220 26.07 -3.37 -24.03
CA ALA A 220 26.72 -3.71 -25.29
C ALA A 220 26.54 -2.66 -26.41
N SER A 221 25.55 -1.75 -26.34
CA SER A 221 25.30 -0.81 -27.44
C SER A 221 24.35 0.35 -27.13
N CYS A 222 24.73 1.29 -26.26
CA CYS A 222 23.94 2.51 -26.07
C CYS A 222 24.86 3.74 -25.95
N SER A 223 24.59 4.77 -26.76
CA SER A 223 25.15 6.10 -26.60
C SER A 223 24.16 6.97 -25.84
N GLY A 224 24.58 7.55 -24.70
CA GLY A 224 23.82 8.57 -23.98
C GLY A 224 22.71 8.06 -23.06
N GLY A 225 22.99 7.10 -22.17
CA GLY A 225 22.07 6.71 -21.08
C GLY A 225 20.91 5.78 -21.45
N VAL A 226 20.76 5.44 -22.73
CA VAL A 226 19.62 4.61 -23.18
C VAL A 226 19.64 3.24 -22.51
N ASP A 227 18.56 2.91 -21.81
CA ASP A 227 18.42 1.68 -21.04
C ASP A 227 17.12 0.93 -21.37
N ASN A 228 17.21 -0.38 -21.25
CA ASN A 228 16.14 -1.34 -21.50
C ASN A 228 16.52 -2.70 -20.88
N ALA A 229 16.69 -2.71 -19.56
CA ALA A 229 17.10 -3.89 -18.81
C ALA A 229 16.16 -5.10 -19.06
N PHE A 230 14.86 -4.84 -19.14
CA PHE A 230 13.85 -5.88 -19.45
C PHE A 230 13.93 -6.41 -20.88
N GLY A 231 14.64 -5.72 -21.80
CA GLY A 231 14.86 -6.17 -23.17
C GLY A 231 15.57 -7.52 -23.28
N THR A 232 16.34 -7.92 -22.26
CA THR A 232 16.97 -9.25 -22.16
C THR A 232 15.97 -10.39 -22.17
N LEU A 233 14.72 -10.13 -21.77
CA LEU A 233 13.62 -11.10 -21.77
C LEU A 233 12.87 -11.17 -23.10
N GLY A 234 13.24 -10.35 -24.09
CA GLY A 234 12.54 -10.27 -25.38
C GLY A 234 12.38 -11.61 -26.08
N ALA A 235 13.38 -12.50 -26.01
CA ALA A 235 13.29 -13.84 -26.62
C ALA A 235 12.19 -14.73 -26.00
N VAL A 236 11.80 -14.46 -24.75
CA VAL A 236 10.76 -15.21 -24.03
C VAL A 236 9.39 -14.59 -24.23
N VAL A 237 9.31 -13.24 -24.21
CA VAL A 237 8.02 -12.53 -24.13
C VAL A 237 7.51 -12.06 -25.49
N ASN A 238 8.39 -11.67 -26.43
CA ASN A 238 7.99 -11.08 -27.71
C ASN A 238 7.08 -11.99 -28.56
N PRO A 239 7.28 -13.32 -28.64
CA PRO A 239 6.37 -14.19 -29.38
C PRO A 239 4.92 -14.13 -28.85
N SER A 240 4.74 -14.10 -27.53
CA SER A 240 3.41 -14.04 -26.91
C SER A 240 2.74 -12.69 -27.09
N ILE A 241 3.50 -11.59 -27.02
CA ILE A 241 2.95 -10.25 -27.32
C ILE A 241 2.46 -10.19 -28.76
N GLN A 242 3.27 -10.65 -29.72
CA GLN A 242 2.88 -10.63 -31.12
C GLN A 242 1.69 -11.54 -31.41
N GLU A 243 1.63 -12.73 -30.80
CA GLU A 243 0.49 -13.63 -30.91
C GLU A 243 -0.80 -12.97 -30.39
N ALA A 244 -0.74 -12.21 -29.29
CA ALA A 244 -1.90 -11.51 -28.74
C ALA A 244 -2.42 -10.40 -29.68
N ILE A 245 -1.50 -9.66 -30.32
CA ILE A 245 -1.85 -8.66 -31.34
C ILE A 245 -2.49 -9.33 -32.55
N ASP A 246 -1.87 -10.38 -33.08
CA ASP A 246 -2.34 -11.09 -34.27
C ASP A 246 -3.72 -11.74 -34.03
N ALA A 247 -3.92 -12.32 -32.84
CA ALA A 247 -5.18 -12.88 -32.39
C ALA A 247 -6.26 -11.82 -32.12
N GLY A 248 -5.87 -10.55 -31.96
CA GLY A 248 -6.78 -9.45 -31.62
C GLY A 248 -7.22 -9.44 -30.15
N SER A 249 -6.53 -10.17 -29.27
CA SER A 249 -6.74 -10.07 -27.81
C SER A 249 -6.01 -8.87 -27.20
N LEU A 250 -5.00 -8.33 -27.90
CA LEU A 250 -4.36 -7.05 -27.57
C LEU A 250 -4.55 -6.07 -28.73
N VAL A 251 -5.46 -5.11 -28.56
CA VAL A 251 -5.69 -4.03 -29.52
C VAL A 251 -5.53 -2.70 -28.80
N LEU A 252 -4.49 -1.95 -29.17
CA LEU A 252 -4.26 -0.60 -28.69
C LEU A 252 -4.40 0.40 -29.84
N VAL A 253 -5.13 1.47 -29.58
CA VAL A 253 -5.41 2.55 -30.53
C VAL A 253 -4.87 3.84 -29.95
N LEU A 254 -3.91 4.46 -30.65
CA LEU A 254 -3.40 5.78 -30.33
C LEU A 254 -4.30 6.81 -31.01
N ASP A 255 -4.96 7.64 -30.21
CA ASP A 255 -5.65 8.84 -30.67
C ASP A 255 -4.64 9.99 -30.77
N LEU A 256 -4.42 10.43 -32.01
CA LEU A 256 -3.48 11.50 -32.37
C LEU A 256 -4.20 12.79 -32.79
N ASP A 257 -5.47 12.98 -32.43
CA ASP A 257 -6.29 14.11 -32.91
C ASP A 257 -5.77 15.51 -32.54
N ALA A 258 -4.84 15.61 -31.59
CA ALA A 258 -4.10 16.83 -31.29
C ALA A 258 -3.18 17.30 -32.45
N LEU A 259 -3.25 16.70 -33.63
CA LEU A 259 -2.57 17.15 -34.86
C LEU A 259 -2.93 18.59 -35.28
N ALA A 260 -3.99 19.20 -34.72
CA ALA A 260 -4.45 20.52 -35.17
C ALA A 260 -3.83 21.72 -34.43
N ASN A 261 -3.96 21.93 -33.10
CA ASN A 261 -3.54 23.20 -32.46
C ASN A 261 -3.49 23.16 -30.90
N GLY A 262 -2.46 22.62 -30.24
CA GLY A 262 -2.34 22.75 -28.77
C GLY A 262 -1.31 21.83 -28.08
N PRO A 263 -1.20 21.88 -26.73
CA PRO A 263 -0.37 20.93 -25.99
C PRO A 263 -0.81 19.51 -26.35
N ALA A 264 0.18 18.72 -26.70
CA ALA A 264 0.01 17.47 -27.41
C ALA A 264 -0.36 16.36 -26.44
N THR A 265 -1.63 15.97 -26.34
CA THR A 265 -1.97 14.73 -25.64
C THR A 265 -1.98 13.57 -26.62
N VAL A 266 -1.48 12.42 -26.18
CA VAL A 266 -1.69 11.12 -26.83
C VAL A 266 -2.61 10.32 -25.93
N ALA A 267 -3.84 10.09 -26.40
CA ALA A 267 -4.76 9.20 -25.72
C ALA A 267 -4.53 7.78 -26.26
N VAL A 268 -4.44 6.79 -25.38
CA VAL A 268 -4.34 5.38 -25.80
C VAL A 268 -5.59 4.66 -25.35
N HIS A 269 -6.32 4.10 -26.29
CA HIS A 269 -7.54 3.33 -26.05
C HIS A 269 -7.27 1.84 -26.24
N THR A 270 -8.06 1.01 -25.54
CA THR A 270 -8.22 -0.40 -25.88
C THR A 270 -9.32 -0.54 -26.93
N GLY A 271 -9.24 -1.59 -27.75
CA GLY A 271 -10.25 -1.86 -28.75
C GLY A 271 -10.50 -3.34 -28.97
N ALA A 272 -11.37 -3.62 -29.92
CA ALA A 272 -11.63 -4.96 -30.43
C ALA A 272 -11.92 -4.89 -31.93
N ARG A 273 -11.79 -6.01 -32.62
CA ARG A 273 -12.29 -6.13 -34.00
C ARG A 273 -13.81 -5.96 -33.98
N ALA A 274 -14.37 -5.25 -34.96
CA ALA A 274 -15.81 -5.13 -35.07
C ALA A 274 -16.48 -6.52 -35.23
N PRO A 275 -17.69 -6.71 -34.69
CA PRO A 275 -18.41 -7.98 -34.81
C PRO A 275 -18.51 -8.48 -36.26
N GLY A 276 -18.29 -9.78 -36.46
CA GLY A 276 -18.39 -10.43 -37.78
C GLY A 276 -17.15 -10.30 -38.67
N CYS A 277 -16.08 -9.68 -38.19
CA CYS A 277 -14.84 -9.50 -38.94
C CYS A 277 -13.73 -10.49 -38.53
N ALA A 278 -13.53 -11.53 -39.35
CA ALA A 278 -12.59 -12.62 -39.04
C ALA A 278 -11.14 -12.37 -39.54
N ALA A 279 -10.91 -11.44 -40.46
CA ALA A 279 -9.59 -11.19 -41.06
C ALA A 279 -9.42 -9.72 -41.49
N GLU A 280 -8.16 -9.28 -41.60
CA GLU A 280 -7.81 -7.92 -42.08
C GLU A 280 -8.09 -7.74 -43.59
N PRO A 281 -8.40 -6.50 -44.06
CA PRO A 281 -8.59 -5.28 -43.28
C PRO A 281 -9.95 -5.25 -42.57
N CYS A 282 -9.95 -4.80 -41.31
CA CYS A 282 -11.10 -4.86 -40.43
C CYS A 282 -11.48 -3.47 -39.87
N PRO A 283 -12.77 -3.12 -39.75
CA PRO A 283 -13.18 -2.02 -38.87
C PRO A 283 -13.02 -2.43 -37.40
N TYR A 284 -12.72 -1.46 -36.54
CA TYR A 284 -12.48 -1.67 -35.12
C TYR A 284 -13.46 -0.86 -34.28
N VAL A 285 -13.72 -1.33 -33.07
CA VAL A 285 -14.48 -0.62 -32.05
C VAL A 285 -13.57 -0.34 -30.86
N LEU A 286 -13.79 0.77 -30.17
CA LEU A 286 -13.12 1.03 -28.88
C LEU A 286 -13.87 0.28 -27.76
N ALA A 287 -13.14 -0.24 -26.78
CA ALA A 287 -13.73 -0.94 -25.66
C ALA A 287 -14.18 0.05 -24.56
N ALA A 288 -15.29 -0.27 -23.88
CA ALA A 288 -15.85 0.53 -22.77
C ALA A 288 -15.08 0.35 -21.47
N THR A 289 -14.55 -0.86 -21.26
CA THR A 289 -13.86 -1.25 -20.04
C THR A 289 -12.42 -1.66 -20.39
N GLY A 290 -11.46 -1.10 -19.66
CA GLY A 290 -10.11 -1.64 -19.61
C GLY A 290 -10.09 -2.98 -18.87
N PHE A 291 -9.05 -3.79 -19.07
CA PHE A 291 -8.99 -5.19 -18.63
C PHE A 291 -8.98 -5.48 -17.10
N ALA A 292 -9.13 -4.51 -16.17
CA ALA A 292 -9.71 -4.67 -14.81
C ALA A 292 -9.51 -3.43 -13.88
N ASP A 293 -10.62 -3.02 -13.23
CA ASP A 293 -10.92 -2.31 -11.97
C ASP A 293 -10.18 -1.08 -11.35
N PRO A 294 -10.92 -0.12 -10.71
CA PRO A 294 -12.36 0.14 -10.84
C PRO A 294 -12.63 1.11 -12.00
N PRO A 295 -13.85 1.09 -12.56
CA PRO A 295 -14.34 2.12 -13.48
C PRO A 295 -14.24 3.50 -12.87
N LEU A 296 -13.84 4.49 -13.67
CA LEU A 296 -14.11 5.89 -13.32
C LEU A 296 -15.62 6.07 -13.24
N PRO A 297 -16.14 6.64 -12.15
CA PRO A 297 -17.57 6.84 -12.02
C PRO A 297 -18.00 7.90 -13.02
N THR A 298 -19.07 7.62 -13.78
CA THR A 298 -19.97 8.56 -14.50
C THR A 298 -19.90 8.74 -16.01
N ASP A 299 -19.15 7.99 -16.83
CA ASP A 299 -19.34 8.15 -18.30
C ASP A 299 -19.02 6.92 -19.17
N PRO A 300 -19.99 6.38 -19.95
CA PRO A 300 -19.74 5.38 -21.01
C PRO A 300 -18.98 5.94 -22.23
N THR A 301 -18.39 7.13 -22.14
CA THR A 301 -17.37 7.56 -23.11
C THR A 301 -16.24 6.55 -23.17
N CYS A 302 -15.67 6.30 -24.35
CA CYS A 302 -14.46 5.50 -24.53
C CYS A 302 -13.26 6.17 -23.85
N VAL A 303 -13.23 6.15 -22.53
CA VAL A 303 -12.17 6.80 -21.76
C VAL A 303 -10.86 6.16 -22.18
N PRO A 304 -9.88 6.95 -22.64
CA PRO A 304 -8.58 6.40 -22.96
C PRO A 304 -8.03 5.66 -21.73
N ARG A 305 -7.42 4.49 -21.96
CA ARG A 305 -6.74 3.70 -20.93
C ARG A 305 -5.73 4.54 -20.15
N PHE A 306 -5.06 5.45 -20.86
CA PHE A 306 -4.21 6.50 -20.29
C PHE A 306 -4.04 7.64 -21.30
N VAL A 307 -3.71 8.82 -20.78
CA VAL A 307 -3.41 10.01 -21.59
C VAL A 307 -2.01 10.47 -21.23
N LEU A 308 -1.15 10.61 -22.24
CA LEU A 308 0.18 11.16 -22.08
C LEU A 308 0.21 12.59 -22.60
N ALA A 309 0.55 13.53 -21.73
CA ALA A 309 0.86 14.90 -22.14
C ALA A 309 2.22 14.93 -22.84
N GLY A 310 2.38 15.77 -23.84
CA GLY A 310 3.57 15.76 -24.68
C GLY A 310 3.74 17.01 -25.51
N THR A 311 4.59 16.89 -26.52
CA THR A 311 4.82 17.88 -27.58
C THR A 311 4.87 17.19 -28.95
N TRP A 312 4.16 17.77 -29.92
CA TRP A 312 4.16 17.34 -31.31
C TRP A 312 5.07 18.26 -32.13
N ALA A 313 6.04 17.69 -32.85
CA ALA A 313 6.83 18.40 -33.86
C ALA A 313 7.06 17.47 -35.05
N LEU A 314 6.07 17.39 -35.95
CA LEU A 314 6.09 16.43 -37.06
C LEU A 314 7.45 16.40 -37.80
N PRO A 315 7.98 15.20 -38.10
CA PRO A 315 7.35 13.89 -37.90
C PRO A 315 7.45 13.35 -36.47
N THR A 316 8.12 14.04 -35.55
CA THR A 316 8.43 13.53 -34.21
C THR A 316 7.28 13.73 -33.22
N LEU A 317 6.99 12.67 -32.48
CA LEU A 317 6.11 12.64 -31.32
C LEU A 317 6.96 12.36 -30.08
N THR A 318 6.76 13.15 -29.03
CA THR A 318 7.21 12.83 -27.67
C THR A 318 6.09 13.14 -26.69
N ALA A 319 5.70 12.16 -25.89
CA ALA A 319 4.69 12.28 -24.85
C ALA A 319 5.11 11.50 -23.60
N GLY A 320 4.54 11.85 -22.45
CA GLY A 320 4.95 11.31 -21.15
C GLY A 320 6.01 12.17 -20.46
N GLY A 321 6.66 11.61 -19.44
CA GLY A 321 7.55 12.33 -18.54
C GLY A 321 7.85 11.55 -17.26
N ASP A 322 8.68 12.12 -16.40
CA ASP A 322 9.03 11.52 -15.10
C ASP A 322 7.80 11.27 -14.21
N ASP A 323 6.80 12.15 -14.27
CA ASP A 323 5.58 12.01 -13.48
C ASP A 323 4.53 11.10 -14.15
N ALA A 324 4.78 10.62 -15.37
CA ALA A 324 3.81 9.82 -16.10
C ALA A 324 3.78 8.38 -15.58
N VAL A 325 2.61 7.93 -15.14
CA VAL A 325 2.37 6.57 -14.65
C VAL A 325 1.27 5.93 -15.48
N ILE A 326 1.56 4.76 -16.04
CA ILE A 326 0.64 4.03 -16.90
C ILE A 326 0.46 2.60 -16.38
N PRO A 327 -0.77 2.16 -16.08
CA PRO A 327 -1.05 0.75 -15.87
C PRO A 327 -1.05 -0.01 -17.21
N ILE A 328 -0.21 -1.03 -17.30
CA ILE A 328 -0.10 -1.94 -18.44
C ILE A 328 -0.75 -3.27 -18.07
N GLU A 329 -1.69 -3.70 -18.91
CA GLU A 329 -2.30 -5.04 -18.86
C GLU A 329 -1.88 -5.82 -20.10
N LEU A 330 -1.11 -6.90 -19.92
CA LEU A 330 -0.73 -7.78 -21.02
C LEU A 330 -1.55 -9.08 -20.95
N PRO A 331 -2.45 -9.34 -21.92
CA PRO A 331 -3.16 -10.61 -21.98
C PRO A 331 -2.15 -11.73 -22.30
N LEU A 332 -2.18 -12.78 -21.49
CA LEU A 332 -1.36 -13.98 -21.64
C LEU A 332 -2.20 -15.15 -22.12
N SER A 333 -1.52 -16.22 -22.54
CA SER A 333 -2.17 -17.45 -22.96
C SER A 333 -3.06 -18.05 -21.86
N ALA A 334 -4.18 -18.65 -22.25
CA ALA A 334 -5.17 -19.28 -21.36
C ALA A 334 -5.98 -18.32 -20.46
N GLY A 335 -6.08 -17.03 -20.83
CA GLY A 335 -6.99 -16.07 -20.19
C GLY A 335 -6.45 -15.43 -18.91
N ALA A 336 -5.16 -15.58 -18.61
CA ALA A 336 -4.49 -14.81 -17.57
C ALA A 336 -4.10 -13.43 -18.10
N SER A 337 -4.04 -12.42 -17.22
CA SER A 337 -3.52 -11.08 -17.52
C SER A 337 -2.35 -10.76 -16.61
N LEU A 338 -1.36 -10.06 -17.15
CA LEU A 338 -0.22 -9.54 -16.40
C LEU A 338 -0.41 -8.03 -16.19
N SER A 339 -0.77 -7.66 -14.97
CA SER A 339 -0.93 -6.28 -14.52
C SER A 339 0.40 -5.72 -14.03
N LEU A 340 0.88 -4.64 -14.65
CA LEU A 340 2.12 -3.94 -14.29
C LEU A 340 1.91 -2.44 -14.31
N THR A 341 2.71 -1.71 -13.54
CA THR A 341 2.72 -0.25 -13.51
C THR A 341 4.01 0.25 -14.15
N LEU A 342 3.88 0.92 -15.29
CA LEU A 342 4.98 1.63 -15.94
C LEU A 342 5.07 3.03 -15.35
N ARG A 343 6.10 3.28 -14.56
CA ARG A 343 6.44 4.60 -14.00
C ARG A 343 7.38 5.34 -14.95
N ARG A 344 7.45 6.67 -14.85
CA ARG A 344 8.25 7.54 -15.73
C ARG A 344 8.03 7.20 -17.21
N ALA A 345 6.77 7.08 -17.60
CA ALA A 345 6.42 6.57 -18.92
C ALA A 345 6.70 7.62 -20.00
N HIS A 346 7.39 7.20 -21.07
CA HIS A 346 7.72 8.02 -22.23
C HIS A 346 7.29 7.32 -23.52
N LEU A 347 6.53 8.00 -24.36
CA LEU A 347 6.25 7.58 -25.73
C LEU A 347 6.99 8.51 -26.69
N THR A 348 7.94 7.98 -27.44
CA THR A 348 8.63 8.72 -28.50
C THR A 348 8.54 8.00 -29.82
N GLY A 349 8.45 8.73 -30.93
CA GLY A 349 8.40 8.09 -32.23
C GLY A 349 8.23 9.05 -33.39
N THR A 350 7.95 8.47 -34.54
CA THR A 350 7.69 9.18 -35.79
C THR A 350 6.29 8.86 -36.29
N VAL A 351 5.54 9.90 -36.66
CA VAL A 351 4.24 9.81 -37.30
C VAL A 351 4.40 10.27 -38.74
N THR A 352 3.99 9.41 -39.67
CA THR A 352 3.86 9.80 -41.08
C THR A 352 2.44 10.27 -41.34
N VAL A 353 2.29 11.36 -42.08
CA VAL A 353 0.98 11.95 -42.41
C VAL A 353 0.73 11.80 -43.91
N SER A 354 -0.44 11.28 -44.27
CA SER A 354 -0.90 11.15 -45.66
C SER A 354 -2.32 11.69 -45.78
N GLY A 355 -2.57 12.56 -46.76
CA GLY A 355 -3.90 13.14 -46.97
C GLY A 355 -4.41 14.02 -45.81
N GLY A 356 -3.53 14.48 -44.92
CA GLY A 356 -3.88 15.28 -43.74
C GLY A 356 -4.22 14.46 -42.49
N ALA A 357 -4.10 13.13 -42.54
CA ALA A 357 -4.30 12.24 -41.40
C ALA A 357 -3.06 11.37 -41.12
N ALA A 358 -2.93 10.89 -39.88
CA ALA A 358 -1.88 9.93 -39.52
C ALA A 358 -2.00 8.66 -40.38
N ALA A 359 -0.90 8.26 -41.03
CA ALA A 359 -0.84 7.10 -41.90
C ALA A 359 -0.16 5.92 -41.20
N THR A 360 1.00 6.17 -40.58
CA THR A 360 1.73 5.19 -39.76
C THR A 360 2.37 5.84 -38.55
N PHE A 361 2.63 5.02 -37.53
CA PHE A 361 3.44 5.36 -36.36
C PHE A 361 4.54 4.31 -36.18
N SER A 362 5.73 4.75 -35.83
CA SER A 362 6.83 3.89 -35.38
C SER A 362 7.54 4.57 -34.23
N GLY A 363 7.66 3.89 -33.09
CA GLY A 363 8.18 4.50 -31.87
C GLY A 363 8.52 3.51 -30.78
N VAL A 364 8.78 4.05 -29.60
CA VAL A 364 9.14 3.34 -28.39
C VAL A 364 8.28 3.89 -27.24
N LEU A 365 7.58 2.99 -26.55
CA LEU A 365 6.99 3.24 -25.24
C LEU A 365 7.96 2.70 -24.18
N ALA A 366 8.58 3.59 -23.41
CA ALA A 366 9.57 3.25 -22.40
C ALA A 366 9.16 3.75 -21.01
N GLY A 367 9.80 3.22 -19.97
CA GLY A 367 9.65 3.66 -18.59
C GLY A 367 10.32 2.68 -17.64
N ALA A 368 9.97 2.74 -16.36
CA ALA A 368 10.51 1.89 -15.31
C ALA A 368 9.43 1.01 -14.69
N ILE A 369 9.75 -0.28 -14.47
CA ILE A 369 8.88 -1.23 -13.77
C ILE A 369 9.61 -1.78 -12.55
N ALA A 370 8.92 -1.83 -11.42
CA ALA A 370 9.44 -2.43 -10.20
C ALA A 370 9.65 -3.93 -10.37
N LYS A 371 10.86 -4.43 -10.08
CA LYS A 371 11.17 -5.86 -10.22
C LYS A 371 10.29 -6.72 -9.31
N GLY A 372 9.99 -6.23 -8.10
CA GLY A 372 9.09 -6.90 -7.16
C GLY A 372 7.67 -7.06 -7.73
N GLU A 373 7.18 -6.07 -8.48
CA GLU A 373 5.86 -6.10 -9.11
C GLU A 373 5.79 -7.16 -10.20
N VAL A 374 6.83 -7.28 -11.04
CA VAL A 374 6.92 -8.35 -12.06
C VAL A 374 6.94 -9.73 -11.40
N LEU A 375 7.73 -9.91 -10.33
CA LEU A 375 7.82 -11.19 -9.62
C LEU A 375 6.50 -11.57 -8.94
N ALA A 376 5.78 -10.59 -8.37
CA ALA A 376 4.47 -10.79 -7.76
C ALA A 376 3.40 -11.12 -8.82
N ALA A 377 3.42 -10.41 -9.94
CA ALA A 377 2.51 -10.66 -11.05
C ALA A 377 2.72 -12.08 -11.63
N ILE A 378 3.97 -12.54 -11.72
CA ILE A 378 4.30 -13.93 -12.09
C ILE A 378 3.73 -14.96 -11.09
N ASP A 379 3.67 -14.66 -9.80
CA ASP A 379 3.11 -15.58 -8.80
C ASP A 379 1.61 -15.80 -9.00
N GLY A 380 0.91 -14.80 -9.53
CA GLY A 380 -0.51 -14.88 -9.91
C GLY A 380 -0.79 -15.72 -11.16
N LEU A 381 0.23 -16.02 -11.97
CA LEU A 381 0.05 -16.78 -13.21
C LEU A 381 -0.10 -18.28 -12.96
N THR A 382 -1.03 -18.88 -13.73
CA THR A 382 -1.34 -20.32 -13.70
C THR A 382 -0.82 -21.07 -14.93
N SER A 383 -0.45 -20.35 -15.99
CA SER A 383 0.11 -20.85 -17.24
C SER A 383 1.39 -20.11 -17.58
N PHE A 384 2.33 -20.80 -18.23
CA PHE A 384 3.63 -20.23 -18.61
C PHE A 384 4.01 -20.64 -20.05
N PRO A 385 4.70 -19.77 -20.81
CA PRO A 385 5.16 -20.10 -22.15
C PRO A 385 6.13 -21.27 -22.17
N ALA A 386 6.12 -22.04 -23.26
CA ALA A 386 7.18 -22.95 -23.67
C ALA A 386 7.65 -23.98 -22.62
N GLY A 387 6.76 -24.47 -21.75
CA GLY A 387 7.10 -25.50 -20.77
C GLY A 387 8.01 -25.01 -19.64
N LEU A 388 8.15 -23.70 -19.47
CA LEU A 388 8.84 -23.12 -18.32
C LEU A 388 7.95 -23.22 -17.07
N THR A 389 8.58 -23.42 -15.92
CA THR A 389 7.90 -23.31 -14.62
C THR A 389 7.91 -21.86 -14.13
N ARG A 390 6.99 -21.54 -13.21
CA ARG A 390 6.99 -20.26 -12.48
C ARG A 390 8.38 -19.91 -11.95
N ASP A 391 9.02 -20.86 -11.28
CA ASP A 391 10.34 -20.66 -10.67
C ASP A 391 11.43 -20.39 -11.71
N GLN A 392 11.36 -21.02 -12.89
CA GLN A 392 12.29 -20.75 -13.98
C GLN A 392 12.11 -19.32 -14.52
N VAL A 393 10.87 -18.86 -14.70
CA VAL A 393 10.59 -17.49 -15.16
C VAL A 393 11.03 -16.47 -14.09
N LYS A 394 10.70 -16.68 -12.82
CA LYS A 394 11.18 -15.84 -11.71
C LYS A 394 12.70 -15.83 -11.62
N GLY A 395 13.34 -16.98 -11.83
CA GLY A 395 14.79 -17.12 -11.85
C GLY A 395 15.43 -16.32 -12.98
N LEU A 396 14.84 -16.33 -14.18
CA LEU A 396 15.30 -15.53 -15.32
C LEU A 396 15.18 -14.03 -15.04
N VAL A 397 14.02 -13.55 -14.58
CA VAL A 397 13.83 -12.13 -14.19
C VAL A 397 14.82 -11.75 -13.09
N SER A 398 15.00 -12.61 -12.10
CA SER A 398 15.90 -12.36 -10.98
C SER A 398 17.36 -12.23 -11.41
N ALA A 399 17.78 -13.06 -12.37
CA ALA A 399 19.17 -13.14 -12.83
C ALA A 399 19.52 -12.12 -13.92
N LEU A 400 18.57 -11.78 -14.80
CA LEU A 400 18.84 -10.98 -15.99
C LEU A 400 18.47 -9.50 -15.85
N VAL A 401 17.59 -9.16 -14.91
CA VAL A 401 17.13 -7.78 -14.71
C VAL A 401 17.77 -7.21 -13.45
N ALA A 402 18.72 -6.30 -13.63
CA ALA A 402 19.30 -5.51 -12.55
C ALA A 402 18.44 -4.27 -12.28
N THR A 403 18.23 -3.92 -11.01
CA THR A 403 17.51 -2.71 -10.62
C THR A 403 18.51 -1.58 -10.39
N ASP A 404 18.21 -0.44 -11.01
CA ASP A 404 19.05 0.74 -11.05
C ASP A 404 18.25 2.04 -10.96
N ILE A 405 16.91 1.96 -11.08
CA ILE A 405 16.01 3.11 -11.02
C ILE A 405 15.22 3.09 -9.70
N ASP A 406 15.25 4.21 -8.97
CA ASP A 406 14.32 4.53 -7.88
C ASP A 406 13.10 5.23 -8.46
N ALA A 407 12.02 4.48 -8.71
CA ALA A 407 10.87 4.99 -9.44
C ALA A 407 9.79 5.59 -8.53
N ASP A 408 9.86 5.35 -7.22
CA ASP A 408 8.93 5.90 -6.23
C ASP A 408 9.55 7.03 -5.36
N GLY A 409 10.85 7.28 -5.51
CA GLY A 409 11.59 8.35 -4.85
C GLY A 409 11.93 8.06 -3.39
N ASN A 410 11.92 6.79 -2.96
CA ASN A 410 12.19 6.40 -1.59
C ASN A 410 13.70 6.27 -1.25
N GLY A 411 14.57 6.44 -2.23
CA GLY A 411 16.03 6.36 -2.13
C GLY A 411 16.62 4.97 -2.36
N VAL A 412 15.82 3.98 -2.78
CA VAL A 412 16.24 2.60 -3.07
C VAL A 412 15.91 2.28 -4.51
N ALA A 413 16.89 1.80 -5.29
CA ALA A 413 16.64 1.35 -6.67
C ALA A 413 15.95 -0.03 -6.70
N GLU A 414 14.65 -0.03 -6.92
CA GLU A 414 13.76 -1.20 -6.97
C GLU A 414 13.19 -1.49 -8.37
N SER A 415 13.35 -0.53 -9.28
CA SER A 415 12.84 -0.57 -10.65
C SER A 415 13.96 -0.69 -11.68
N SER A 416 13.57 -1.12 -12.88
CA SER A 416 14.47 -1.22 -14.03
C SER A 416 13.77 -0.73 -15.29
N SER A 417 14.53 -0.25 -16.26
CA SER A 417 14.00 0.21 -17.54
C SER A 417 13.43 -0.90 -18.41
N ILE A 418 12.34 -0.56 -19.08
CA ILE A 418 11.69 -1.34 -20.11
C ILE A 418 11.40 -0.44 -21.30
N ALA A 419 11.57 -0.98 -22.51
CA ALA A 419 11.19 -0.31 -23.73
C ALA A 419 10.42 -1.27 -24.64
N LEU A 420 9.26 -0.83 -25.08
CA LEU A 420 8.40 -1.50 -26.05
C LEU A 420 8.52 -0.78 -27.39
N VAL A 421 9.16 -1.42 -28.36
CA VAL A 421 9.16 -0.95 -29.75
C VAL A 421 7.78 -1.25 -30.34
N VAL A 422 7.14 -0.21 -30.86
CA VAL A 422 5.76 -0.24 -31.35
C VAL A 422 5.67 0.29 -32.78
N GLU A 423 4.84 -0.37 -33.57
CA GLU A 423 4.49 0.06 -34.93
C GLU A 423 2.98 0.07 -35.06
N GLY A 424 2.45 1.01 -35.84
CA GLY A 424 1.02 1.10 -36.08
C GLY A 424 0.67 1.72 -37.42
N VAL A 425 -0.57 1.47 -37.83
CA VAL A 425 -1.15 1.97 -39.07
C VAL A 425 -2.48 2.68 -38.80
N ALA A 426 -2.87 3.58 -39.69
CA ALA A 426 -4.19 4.22 -39.67
C ALA A 426 -5.31 3.17 -39.53
N VAL A 427 -6.29 3.44 -38.67
CA VAL A 427 -7.41 2.54 -38.43
C VAL A 427 -8.75 3.24 -38.60
N GLN A 428 -9.73 2.52 -39.13
CA GLN A 428 -11.11 2.96 -39.14
C GLN A 428 -11.80 2.48 -37.85
N ILE A 429 -12.16 3.42 -36.99
CA ILE A 429 -13.01 3.16 -35.82
C ILE A 429 -14.47 3.33 -36.25
N VAL A 430 -15.31 2.35 -35.91
CA VAL A 430 -16.76 2.39 -36.08
C VAL A 430 -17.44 2.42 -34.71
N GLU A 431 -18.68 2.89 -34.68
CA GLU A 431 -19.49 2.82 -33.47
C GLU A 431 -19.72 1.35 -33.08
N GLY A 432 -19.60 1.05 -31.79
CA GLY A 432 -20.00 -0.26 -31.27
C GLY A 432 -21.51 -0.36 -31.31
N THR A 433 -22.05 -1.35 -32.02
CA THR A 433 -23.46 -1.73 -31.83
C THR A 433 -23.58 -2.42 -30.47
N PRO A 434 -24.56 -2.06 -29.63
CA PRO A 434 -24.95 -2.89 -28.49
C PRO A 434 -25.31 -4.31 -28.95
#